data_AF-A0A2W6Z0I8-F1
#
_entry.id   AF-A0A2W6Z0I8-F1
#
_cell.length_a   1.000
_cell.length_b   1.000
_cell.length_c   1.000
_cell.angle_alpha   90.00
_cell.angle_beta   90.00
_cell.angle_gamma   90.00
#
_symmetry.space_group_name_H-M   'P 1'
#
loop_
_entity.id
_entity.type
_entity.pdbx_description
1 polymer ?
#
loop_
_entity_poly.entity_id
_entity_poly.type
_entity_poly.pdbx_seq_one_letter_code
_entity_poly.pdbx_strand_id
1 'polypeptide(L)'
;PLAPPLLLGQLPQLSTLLRRFSDALFTPLGGSGSAASLAVLLTYAGVALEQGRRSGFLPNGWKRRTWRFRPLGPLLRQSAWLLLMPSLSEELVFRVALLPHPLEGSGPGGSLAWGALSVGLFVLYHPLAGASWYPRGRAVFNDPRFLVQCTLLGVACVLTYGLTGSLWAPVLVHWLAVSLWLGPLGGRRQLG
;
A
#
# COMPACT_ATOMS: atom_id res chain seq x y z
N PRO A 1 -6.35 7.15 41.12
CA PRO A 1 -6.17 6.62 39.75
C PRO A 1 -5.85 7.73 38.75
N LEU A 2 -4.64 7.73 38.17
CA LEU A 2 -4.31 8.64 37.07
C LEU A 2 -5.18 8.30 35.87
N ALA A 3 -5.76 9.30 35.20
CA ALA A 3 -6.55 9.07 34.00
C ALA A 3 -5.67 8.40 32.93
N PRO A 4 -6.21 7.46 32.10
CA PRO A 4 -5.45 6.79 31.04
C PRO A 4 -4.58 7.71 30.15
N PRO A 5 -5.01 8.96 29.82
CA PRO A 5 -4.19 9.91 29.07
C PRO A 5 -2.87 10.30 29.77
N LEU A 6 -2.85 10.36 31.11
CA LEU A 6 -1.68 10.75 31.91
C LEU A 6 -0.61 9.66 31.98
N LEU A 7 -1.01 8.39 31.91
CA LEU A 7 -0.09 7.24 31.87
C LEU A 7 0.53 7.07 30.48
N LEU A 8 -0.27 7.23 29.42
CA LEU A 8 0.20 7.11 28.03
C LEU A 8 1.08 8.29 27.59
N GLY A 9 0.91 9.47 28.21
CA GLY A 9 1.74 10.65 27.95
C GLY A 9 3.21 10.51 28.39
N GLN A 10 3.56 9.52 29.20
CA GLN A 10 4.91 9.30 29.70
C GLN A 10 5.83 8.58 28.70
N LEU A 11 5.26 7.98 27.64
CA LEU A 11 6.01 7.30 26.58
C LEU A 11 5.88 8.10 25.26
N PRO A 12 6.84 8.97 24.92
CA PRO A 12 6.72 9.92 23.81
C PRO A 12 6.54 9.24 22.43
N GLN A 13 7.06 8.02 22.27
CA GLN A 13 6.89 7.23 21.04
C GLN A 13 5.46 6.70 20.91
N LEU A 14 4.88 6.20 22.02
CA LEU A 14 3.51 5.67 22.02
C LEU A 14 2.50 6.78 21.78
N SER A 15 2.69 7.95 22.41
CA SER A 15 1.81 9.10 22.20
C SER A 15 1.88 9.62 20.76
N THR A 16 3.07 9.64 20.15
CA THR A 16 3.24 9.97 18.73
C THR A 16 2.50 8.97 17.83
N LEU A 17 2.66 7.66 18.05
CA LEU A 17 2.00 6.63 17.26
C LEU A 17 0.46 6.70 17.37
N LEU A 18 -0.06 6.88 18.59
CA LEU A 18 -1.50 7.04 18.81
C LEU A 18 -2.05 8.29 18.11
N ARG A 19 -1.30 9.39 18.13
CA ARG A 19 -1.67 10.62 17.43
C ARG A 19 -1.69 10.42 15.92
N ARG A 20 -0.62 9.87 15.34
CA ARG A 20 -0.56 9.54 13.90
C ARG A 20 -1.71 8.66 13.47
N PHE A 21 -2.02 7.63 14.26
CA PHE A 21 -3.14 6.74 14.01
C PHE A 21 -4.48 7.48 14.02
N SER A 22 -4.75 8.25 15.07
CA SER A 22 -5.97 9.03 15.19
C SER A 22 -6.13 10.02 14.03
N ASP A 23 -5.10 10.83 13.78
CA ASP A 23 -5.12 11.86 12.74
C ASP A 23 -5.33 11.22 11.36
N ALA A 24 -4.61 10.13 11.05
CA ALA A 24 -4.73 9.47 9.76
C ALA A 24 -6.07 8.76 9.55
N LEU A 25 -6.60 8.11 10.59
CA LEU A 25 -7.85 7.36 10.52
C LEU A 25 -9.05 8.28 10.33
N PHE A 26 -9.07 9.40 11.05
CA PHE A 26 -10.19 10.33 11.09
C PHE A 26 -10.09 11.48 10.08
N THR A 27 -8.96 11.65 9.39
CA THR A 27 -8.86 12.60 8.28
C THR A 27 -9.64 12.07 7.07
N PRO A 28 -10.77 12.70 6.71
CA PRO A 28 -11.56 12.25 5.57
C PRO A 28 -10.88 12.63 4.25
N LEU A 29 -11.17 11.86 3.20
CA LEU A 29 -10.79 12.22 1.83
C LEU A 29 -11.67 13.37 1.33
N GLY A 30 -11.21 14.61 1.53
CA GLY A 30 -11.83 15.80 0.94
C GLY A 30 -11.78 15.79 -0.60
N GLY A 31 -12.52 16.70 -1.25
CA GLY A 31 -12.60 16.74 -2.72
C GLY A 31 -11.24 16.95 -3.40
N SER A 32 -10.44 17.89 -2.90
CA SER A 32 -9.08 18.16 -3.41
C SER A 32 -8.14 16.97 -3.16
N GLY A 33 -8.19 16.36 -1.97
CA GLY A 33 -7.41 15.17 -1.63
C GLY A 33 -7.79 13.95 -2.49
N SER A 34 -9.08 13.81 -2.81
CA SER A 34 -9.58 12.77 -3.71
C SER A 34 -9.07 12.97 -5.14
N ALA A 35 -9.11 14.20 -5.65
CA ALA A 35 -8.59 14.52 -6.98
C ALA A 35 -7.08 14.27 -7.08
N ALA A 36 -6.31 14.71 -6.08
CA ALA A 36 -4.87 14.45 -6.01
C ALA A 36 -4.55 12.95 -5.93
N SER A 37 -5.31 12.19 -5.12
CA SER A 37 -5.14 10.74 -5.01
C SER A 37 -5.48 10.02 -6.31
N LEU A 38 -6.52 10.47 -7.02
CA LEU A 38 -6.87 9.95 -8.34
C LEU A 38 -5.78 10.23 -9.37
N ALA A 39 -5.21 11.44 -9.38
CA ALA A 39 -4.10 11.78 -10.27
C ALA A 39 -2.89 10.85 -10.01
N VAL A 40 -2.49 10.67 -8.74
CA VAL A 40 -1.42 9.75 -8.36
C VAL A 40 -1.74 8.31 -8.79
N LEU A 41 -2.97 7.83 -8.56
CA LEU A 41 -3.40 6.50 -8.96
C LEU A 41 -3.30 6.30 -10.48
N LEU A 42 -3.75 7.26 -11.28
CA LEU A 42 -3.71 7.17 -12.74
C LEU A 42 -2.27 7.19 -13.27
N THR A 43 -1.43 8.06 -12.73
CA THR A 43 0.01 8.11 -13.07
C THR A 43 0.69 6.79 -12.69
N TYR A 44 0.48 6.31 -11.46
CA TYR A 44 0.98 5.03 -10.99
C TYR A 44 0.52 3.89 -11.92
N ALA A 45 -0.77 3.81 -12.23
CA ALA A 45 -1.31 2.75 -13.06
C ALA A 45 -0.68 2.74 -14.45
N GLY A 46 -0.51 3.90 -15.08
CA GLY A 46 0.16 4.02 -16.38
C GLY A 46 1.60 3.52 -16.34
N VAL A 47 2.39 3.97 -15.37
CA VAL A 47 3.81 3.57 -15.22
C VAL A 47 3.94 2.09 -14.85
N ALA A 48 3.14 1.61 -13.91
CA ALA A 48 3.16 0.23 -13.43
C ALA A 48 2.75 -0.76 -14.54
N LEU A 49 1.70 -0.47 -15.29
CA LEU A 49 1.26 -1.30 -16.40
C LEU A 49 2.31 -1.34 -17.52
N GLU A 50 2.88 -0.19 -17.88
CA GLU A 50 3.89 -0.13 -18.93
C GLU A 50 5.18 -0.87 -18.52
N GLN A 51 5.70 -0.59 -17.32
CA GLN A 51 6.89 -1.28 -16.79
C GLN A 51 6.64 -2.78 -16.67
N GLY A 52 5.46 -3.18 -16.19
CA GLY A 52 5.08 -4.57 -16.01
C GLY A 52 5.05 -5.34 -17.34
N ARG A 53 4.55 -4.69 -18.42
CA ARG A 53 4.55 -5.27 -19.76
C ARG A 53 5.95 -5.34 -20.37
N ARG A 54 6.71 -4.24 -20.32
CA ARG A 54 8.08 -4.18 -20.87
C ARG A 54 9.02 -5.20 -20.23
N SER A 55 8.91 -5.41 -18.92
CA SER A 55 9.72 -6.37 -18.17
C SER A 55 9.23 -7.83 -18.31
N GLY A 56 8.07 -8.05 -18.95
CA GLY A 56 7.42 -9.35 -19.03
C GLY A 56 6.90 -9.87 -17.68
N PHE A 57 6.84 -9.02 -16.65
CA PHE A 57 6.24 -9.36 -15.35
C PHE A 57 4.72 -9.54 -15.48
N LEU A 58 4.07 -8.64 -16.21
CA LEU A 58 2.70 -8.83 -16.65
C LEU A 58 2.70 -9.69 -17.92
N PRO A 59 1.87 -10.73 -18.01
CA PRO A 59 1.84 -11.61 -19.17
C PRO A 59 1.63 -10.83 -20.47
N ASN A 60 2.53 -11.02 -21.45
CA ASN A 60 2.43 -10.48 -22.80
C ASN A 60 1.28 -11.18 -23.53
N GLY A 61 0.09 -10.65 -23.30
CA GLY A 61 -1.14 -11.27 -23.72
C GLY A 61 -2.18 -11.00 -22.69
N TRP A 62 -3.00 -10.00 -22.97
CA TRP A 62 -4.43 -10.05 -22.68
C TRP A 62 -5.01 -11.24 -23.48
N LYS A 63 -4.49 -12.46 -23.29
CA LYS A 63 -5.08 -13.66 -23.87
C LYS A 63 -6.50 -13.62 -23.34
N ARG A 64 -7.45 -13.51 -24.28
CA ARG A 64 -8.90 -13.43 -24.14
C ARG A 64 -9.46 -14.67 -23.42
N ARG A 65 -8.84 -15.08 -22.32
CA ARG A 65 -9.08 -16.33 -21.63
C ARG A 65 -9.90 -16.01 -20.40
N THR A 66 -11.13 -15.68 -20.76
CA THR A 66 -12.34 -15.64 -19.96
C THR A 66 -12.23 -14.76 -18.72
N TRP A 67 -12.82 -13.57 -18.82
CA TRP A 67 -13.83 -13.17 -17.84
C TRP A 67 -14.86 -14.32 -17.73
N ARG A 68 -14.46 -15.44 -17.13
CA ARG A 68 -15.42 -16.38 -16.57
C ARG A 68 -16.04 -15.54 -15.47
N PHE A 69 -17.33 -15.23 -15.61
CA PHE A 69 -18.13 -14.65 -14.54
C PHE A 69 -17.95 -15.58 -13.33
N ARG A 70 -16.94 -15.29 -12.51
CA ARG A 70 -16.83 -15.89 -11.21
C ARG A 70 -18.00 -15.31 -10.43
N PRO A 71 -18.74 -16.13 -9.68
CA PRO A 71 -19.83 -15.62 -8.86
C PRO A 71 -19.32 -14.44 -8.04
N LEU A 72 -20.14 -13.38 -7.98
CA LEU A 72 -19.77 -12.12 -7.33
C LEU A 72 -19.37 -12.34 -5.86
N GLY A 73 -20.00 -13.29 -5.17
CA GLY A 73 -19.74 -13.61 -3.77
C GLY A 73 -18.26 -13.91 -3.45
N PRO A 74 -17.64 -14.94 -4.06
CA PRO A 74 -16.22 -15.23 -3.84
C PRO A 74 -15.27 -14.10 -4.22
N LEU A 75 -15.59 -13.30 -5.25
CA LEU A 75 -14.79 -12.14 -5.63
C LEU A 75 -14.85 -11.03 -4.58
N LEU A 76 -16.06 -10.72 -4.08
CA LEU A 76 -16.29 -9.72 -3.04
C LEU A 76 -15.62 -10.12 -1.72
N ARG A 77 -15.80 -11.38 -1.30
CA ARG A 77 -15.16 -11.91 -0.08
C ARG A 77 -13.65 -11.77 -0.13
N GLN A 78 -13.05 -12.13 -1.27
CA GLN A 78 -11.62 -12.00 -1.41
C GLN A 78 -11.16 -10.55 -1.47
N SER A 79 -11.90 -9.70 -2.18
CA SER A 79 -11.57 -8.28 -2.26
C SER A 79 -11.60 -7.64 -0.88
N ALA A 80 -12.58 -7.98 -0.04
CA ALA A 80 -12.64 -7.56 1.36
C ALA A 80 -11.43 -8.06 2.17
N TRP A 81 -11.00 -9.31 1.96
CA TRP A 81 -9.78 -9.80 2.61
C TRP A 81 -8.53 -9.04 2.16
N LEU A 82 -8.40 -8.73 0.86
CA LEU A 82 -7.28 -7.95 0.33
C LEU A 82 -7.26 -6.51 0.85
N LEU A 83 -8.43 -5.96 1.18
CA LEU A 83 -8.54 -4.66 1.82
C LEU A 83 -7.94 -4.69 3.24
N LEU A 84 -8.22 -5.75 4.01
CA LEU A 84 -7.65 -5.91 5.35
C LEU A 84 -6.17 -6.29 5.30
N MET A 85 -5.83 -7.31 4.51
CA MET A 85 -4.47 -7.78 4.28
C MET A 85 -4.27 -8.18 2.81
N PRO A 86 -3.36 -7.52 2.07
CA PRO A 86 -2.26 -6.70 2.58
C PRO A 86 -2.63 -5.24 2.95
N SER A 87 -3.63 -4.66 2.31
CA SER A 87 -3.71 -3.19 2.15
C SER A 87 -3.76 -2.41 3.47
N LEU A 88 -4.78 -2.62 4.31
CA LEU A 88 -4.96 -1.84 5.54
C LEU A 88 -3.78 -2.02 6.50
N SER A 89 -3.44 -3.25 6.87
CA SER A 89 -2.41 -3.41 7.92
C SER A 89 -0.99 -3.11 7.43
N GLU A 90 -0.67 -3.25 6.13
CA GLU A 90 0.62 -2.76 5.62
C GLU A 90 0.68 -1.24 5.60
N GLU A 91 -0.40 -0.54 5.17
CA GLU A 91 -0.42 0.93 5.22
C GLU A 91 -0.39 1.47 6.66
N LEU A 92 -1.02 0.78 7.62
CA LEU A 92 -0.90 1.14 9.04
C LEU A 92 0.56 1.09 9.52
N VAL A 93 1.35 0.11 9.08
CA VAL A 93 2.76 -0.02 9.47
C VAL A 93 3.63 0.98 8.71
N PHE A 94 3.61 0.94 7.39
CA PHE A 94 4.59 1.65 6.58
C PHE A 94 4.25 3.13 6.39
N ARG A 95 2.98 3.53 6.47
CA ARG A 95 2.57 4.92 6.25
C ARG A 95 2.20 5.58 7.56
N VAL A 96 1.29 4.99 8.33
CA VAL A 96 0.83 5.63 9.58
C VAL A 96 1.85 5.54 10.71
N ALA A 97 2.38 4.36 11.01
CA ALA A 97 3.32 4.23 12.12
C ALA A 97 4.68 4.87 11.80
N LEU A 98 5.19 4.64 10.58
CA LEU A 98 6.54 5.04 10.20
C LEU A 98 6.65 6.49 9.71
N LEU A 99 5.77 6.96 8.82
CA LEU A 99 5.88 8.32 8.28
C LEU A 99 5.36 9.35 9.29
N PRO A 100 5.99 10.53 9.37
CA PRO A 100 5.37 11.69 10.00
C PRO A 100 4.04 12.02 9.32
N HIS A 101 3.01 12.25 10.11
CA HIS A 101 1.76 12.79 9.62
C HIS A 101 2.00 14.22 9.09
N PRO A 102 1.30 14.70 8.04
CA PRO A 102 1.51 16.05 7.51
C PRO A 102 1.37 17.16 8.55
N LEU A 103 0.53 16.96 9.58
CA LEU A 103 0.36 17.90 10.69
C LEU A 103 1.59 18.01 11.62
N GLU A 104 2.53 17.05 11.58
CA GLU A 104 3.78 17.12 12.32
C GLU A 104 4.79 18.09 11.68
N GLY A 105 4.54 18.57 10.46
CA GLY A 105 5.32 19.64 9.85
C GLY A 105 6.76 19.25 9.48
N SER A 106 6.98 17.99 9.05
CA SER A 106 8.31 17.57 8.58
C SER A 106 8.72 18.40 7.35
N GLY A 107 9.92 18.99 7.35
CA GLY A 107 10.43 19.71 6.19
C GLY A 107 10.68 18.79 4.99
N PRO A 108 10.86 19.32 3.76
CA PRO A 108 10.93 18.52 2.53
C PRO A 108 12.00 17.42 2.55
N GLY A 109 13.18 17.71 3.09
CA GLY A 109 14.26 16.72 3.23
C GLY A 109 13.90 15.59 4.21
N GLY A 110 13.20 15.92 5.30
CA GLY A 110 12.70 14.93 6.26
C GLY A 110 11.62 14.05 5.63
N SER A 111 10.65 14.64 4.92
CA SER A 111 9.62 13.88 4.21
C SER A 111 10.21 12.95 3.16
N LEU A 112 11.23 13.38 2.42
CA LEU A 112 11.94 12.55 1.46
C LEU A 112 12.66 11.38 2.13
N ALA A 113 13.38 11.63 3.22
CA ALA A 113 14.11 10.59 3.95
C ALA A 113 13.18 9.54 4.55
N TRP A 114 12.10 9.96 5.22
CA TRP A 114 11.08 9.06 5.76
C TRP A 114 10.32 8.31 4.67
N GLY A 115 9.99 8.99 3.56
CA GLY A 115 9.38 8.38 2.39
C GLY A 115 10.27 7.28 1.79
N ALA A 116 11.56 7.56 1.59
CA ALA A 116 12.52 6.59 1.08
C ALA A 116 12.69 5.39 2.03
N LEU A 117 12.77 5.64 3.34
CA LEU A 117 12.83 4.58 4.35
C LEU A 117 11.58 3.71 4.32
N SER A 118 10.39 4.32 4.25
CA SER A 118 9.11 3.62 4.17
C SER A 118 9.02 2.73 2.94
N VAL A 119 9.36 3.25 1.75
CA VAL A 119 9.37 2.45 0.52
C VAL A 119 10.40 1.34 0.59
N GLY A 120 11.62 1.62 1.09
CA GLY A 120 12.68 0.62 1.22
C GLY A 120 12.26 -0.55 2.12
N LEU A 121 11.72 -0.26 3.30
CA LEU A 121 11.23 -1.28 4.23
C LEU A 121 10.02 -2.05 3.66
N PHE A 122 9.10 -1.36 2.99
CA PHE A 122 7.96 -1.98 2.31
C PHE A 122 8.43 -2.97 1.23
N VAL A 123 9.43 -2.61 0.42
CA VAL A 123 9.97 -3.50 -0.62
C VAL A 123 10.71 -4.68 0.00
N LEU A 124 11.57 -4.45 1.00
CA LEU A 124 12.33 -5.50 1.70
C LEU A 124 11.46 -6.48 2.48
N TYR A 125 10.31 -6.01 2.97
CA TYR A 125 9.32 -6.86 3.63
C TYR A 125 8.86 -8.02 2.75
N HIS A 126 8.79 -7.85 1.42
CA HIS A 126 8.28 -8.89 0.53
C HIS A 126 9.21 -10.12 0.44
N PRO A 127 10.51 -10.00 0.11
CA PRO A 127 11.44 -11.14 0.18
C PRO A 127 11.42 -11.83 1.55
N LEU A 128 11.36 -11.06 2.64
CA LEU A 128 11.29 -11.58 4.00
C LEU A 128 10.01 -12.38 4.24
N ALA A 129 8.84 -11.87 3.82
CA ALA A 129 7.57 -12.56 3.88
C ALA A 129 7.62 -13.88 3.09
N GLY A 130 8.19 -13.86 1.89
CA GLY A 130 8.37 -15.03 1.04
C GLY A 130 9.32 -16.07 1.66
N ALA A 131 10.28 -15.64 2.46
CA ALA A 131 11.20 -16.53 3.16
C ALA A 131 10.63 -17.12 4.47
N SER A 132 9.55 -16.55 5.01
CA SER A 132 9.05 -16.84 6.36
C SER A 132 7.58 -17.30 6.38
N TRP A 133 6.62 -16.38 6.47
CA TRP A 133 5.19 -16.69 6.69
C TRP A 133 4.36 -16.83 5.41
N TYR A 134 4.90 -16.49 4.23
CA TYR A 134 4.24 -16.72 2.95
C TYR A 134 5.13 -17.44 1.90
N PRO A 135 5.57 -18.69 2.15
CA PRO A 135 6.49 -19.41 1.26
C PRO A 135 5.97 -19.60 -0.17
N ARG A 136 4.64 -19.66 -0.37
CA ARG A 136 4.04 -19.78 -1.71
C ARG A 136 4.43 -18.63 -2.62
N GLY A 137 4.50 -17.41 -2.08
CA GLY A 137 4.88 -16.21 -2.82
C GLY A 137 6.38 -16.05 -3.05
N ARG A 138 7.25 -16.94 -2.50
CA ARG A 138 8.71 -16.75 -2.48
C ARG A 138 9.30 -16.44 -3.85
N ALA A 139 8.88 -17.16 -4.89
CA ALA A 139 9.40 -16.94 -6.24
C ALA A 139 9.07 -15.54 -6.77
N VAL A 140 7.84 -15.07 -6.56
CA VAL A 140 7.39 -13.73 -6.97
C VAL A 140 8.03 -12.66 -6.11
N PHE A 141 8.07 -12.85 -4.79
CA PHE A 141 8.57 -11.85 -3.85
C PHE A 141 10.08 -11.64 -3.91
N ASN A 142 10.83 -12.55 -4.55
CA ASN A 142 12.24 -12.36 -4.86
C ASN A 142 12.50 -11.93 -6.32
N ASP A 143 11.45 -11.83 -7.16
CA ASP A 143 11.60 -11.37 -8.55
C ASP A 143 11.88 -9.86 -8.58
N PRO A 144 13.02 -9.40 -9.13
CA PRO A 144 13.33 -7.98 -9.20
C PRO A 144 12.24 -7.15 -9.88
N ARG A 145 11.51 -7.72 -10.85
CA ARG A 145 10.44 -7.03 -11.56
C ARG A 145 9.23 -6.80 -10.66
N PHE A 146 8.92 -7.75 -9.78
CA PHE A 146 7.91 -7.58 -8.75
C PHE A 146 8.34 -6.51 -7.74
N LEU A 147 9.61 -6.52 -7.32
CA LEU A 147 10.13 -5.51 -6.38
C LEU A 147 10.07 -4.09 -6.95
N VAL A 148 10.28 -3.92 -8.27
CA VAL A 148 10.04 -2.64 -8.95
C VAL A 148 8.56 -2.25 -8.87
N GLN A 149 7.63 -3.19 -9.07
CA GLN A 149 6.18 -2.93 -8.92
C GLN A 149 5.81 -2.54 -7.47
N CYS A 150 6.38 -3.22 -6.47
CA CYS A 150 6.24 -2.85 -5.06
C CYS A 150 6.80 -1.46 -4.79
N THR A 151 7.93 -1.10 -5.40
CA THR A 151 8.52 0.24 -5.27
C THR A 151 7.57 1.30 -5.82
N LEU A 152 7.04 1.10 -7.03
CA LEU A 152 6.10 2.02 -7.66
C LEU A 152 4.82 2.20 -6.83
N LEU A 153 4.25 1.09 -6.35
CA LEU A 153 3.08 1.14 -5.48
C LEU A 153 3.40 1.84 -4.16
N GLY A 154 4.57 1.54 -3.59
CA GLY A 154 5.00 2.10 -2.34
C GLY A 154 5.17 3.62 -2.40
N VAL A 155 5.77 4.12 -3.49
CA VAL A 155 5.89 5.56 -3.79
C VAL A 155 4.50 6.18 -3.94
N ALA A 156 3.60 5.55 -4.69
CA ALA A 156 2.24 6.06 -4.86
C ALA A 156 1.52 6.20 -3.50
N CYS A 157 1.66 5.23 -2.61
CA CYS A 157 1.08 5.27 -1.27
C CYS A 157 1.73 6.34 -0.36
N VAL A 158 3.05 6.53 -0.43
CA VAL A 158 3.73 7.65 0.27
C VAL A 158 3.20 9.00 -0.22
N LEU A 159 3.04 9.17 -1.54
CA LEU A 159 2.54 10.41 -2.13
C LEU A 159 1.09 10.68 -1.72
N THR A 160 0.19 9.70 -1.84
CA THR A 160 -1.22 9.92 -1.46
C THR A 160 -1.38 10.15 0.04
N TYR A 161 -0.61 9.47 0.89
CA TYR A 161 -0.60 9.74 2.33
C TYR A 161 -0.06 11.14 2.64
N GLY A 162 1.08 11.54 2.06
CA GLY A 162 1.67 12.86 2.30
C GLY A 162 0.77 14.02 1.81
N LEU A 163 0.06 13.84 0.70
CA LEU A 163 -0.83 14.86 0.13
C LEU A 163 -2.15 15.01 0.91
N THR A 164 -2.60 13.96 1.59
CA THR A 164 -3.94 13.94 2.21
C THR A 164 -3.93 13.84 3.72
N GLY A 165 -2.88 13.31 4.32
CA GLY A 165 -2.85 12.86 5.72
C GLY A 165 -3.74 11.65 6.01
N SER A 166 -4.60 11.24 5.07
CA SER A 166 -5.62 10.21 5.28
C SER A 166 -5.04 8.82 5.08
N LEU A 167 -5.33 7.90 6.00
CA LEU A 167 -5.06 6.47 5.85
C LEU A 167 -5.82 5.87 4.65
N TRP A 168 -7.01 6.38 4.35
CA TRP A 168 -7.88 5.80 3.34
C TRP A 168 -7.34 5.95 1.91
N ALA A 169 -6.61 7.03 1.63
CA ALA A 169 -6.02 7.27 0.32
C ALA A 169 -5.02 6.17 -0.11
N PRO A 170 -3.93 5.89 0.64
CA PRO A 170 -3.01 4.82 0.29
C PRO A 170 -3.66 3.44 0.38
N VAL A 171 -4.56 3.19 1.35
CA VAL A 171 -5.25 1.90 1.47
C VAL A 171 -6.04 1.56 0.22
N LEU A 172 -6.80 2.52 -0.33
CA LEU A 172 -7.58 2.31 -1.55
C LEU A 172 -6.68 2.11 -2.78
N VAL A 173 -5.59 2.88 -2.90
CA VAL A 173 -4.61 2.72 -3.99
C VAL A 173 -3.96 1.33 -3.94
N HIS A 174 -3.48 0.91 -2.77
CA HIS A 174 -2.90 -0.41 -2.54
C HIS A 174 -3.91 -1.51 -2.85
N TRP A 175 -5.10 -1.42 -2.28
CA TRP A 175 -6.15 -2.41 -2.47
C TRP A 175 -6.53 -2.60 -3.93
N LEU A 176 -6.71 -1.51 -4.68
CA LEU A 176 -7.00 -1.57 -6.10
C LEU A 176 -5.85 -2.21 -6.88
N ALA A 177 -4.62 -1.80 -6.62
CA ALA A 177 -3.43 -2.34 -7.29
C ALA A 177 -3.31 -3.87 -7.10
N VAL A 178 -3.39 -4.33 -5.86
CA VAL A 178 -3.27 -5.77 -5.54
C VAL A 178 -4.47 -6.55 -6.06
N SER A 179 -5.69 -6.02 -5.94
CA SER A 179 -6.90 -6.69 -6.42
C SER A 179 -6.90 -6.86 -7.94
N LEU A 180 -6.48 -5.83 -8.68
CA LEU A 180 -6.36 -5.87 -10.14
C LEU A 180 -5.21 -6.79 -10.57
N TRP A 181 -4.08 -6.77 -9.86
CA TRP A 181 -2.97 -7.65 -10.14
C TRP A 181 -3.34 -9.13 -9.94
N LEU A 182 -3.84 -9.49 -8.75
CA LEU A 182 -4.21 -10.86 -8.39
C LEU A 182 -5.40 -11.41 -9.17
N GLY A 183 -6.29 -10.54 -9.64
CA GLY A 183 -7.46 -10.90 -10.43
C GLY A 183 -7.17 -10.84 -11.93
N PRO A 184 -7.62 -9.77 -12.63
CA PRO A 184 -7.60 -9.69 -14.08
C PRO A 184 -6.20 -9.74 -14.71
N LEU A 185 -5.15 -9.25 -14.02
CA LEU A 185 -3.79 -9.26 -14.57
C LEU A 185 -3.02 -10.57 -14.32
N GLY A 186 -3.62 -11.53 -13.60
CA GLY A 186 -3.13 -12.90 -13.51
C GLY A 186 -2.08 -13.17 -12.44
N GLY A 187 -1.82 -12.24 -11.53
CA GLY A 187 -0.87 -12.38 -10.42
C GLY A 187 -1.09 -13.61 -9.56
N ARG A 188 -2.35 -14.06 -9.39
CA ARG A 188 -2.64 -15.31 -8.67
C ARG A 188 -1.99 -16.54 -9.26
N ARG A 189 -1.86 -16.62 -10.59
CA ARG A 189 -1.18 -17.75 -11.24
C ARG A 189 0.33 -17.69 -11.04
N GLN A 190 0.87 -16.50 -10.79
CA GLN A 190 2.29 -16.31 -10.51
C GLN A 190 2.64 -16.72 -9.07
N LEU A 191 1.71 -16.54 -8.13
CA LEU A 191 1.89 -16.89 -6.71
C LEU A 191 1.75 -18.40 -6.39
N GLY A 192 1.30 -19.23 -7.34
CA GLY A 192 1.06 -20.66 -7.13
C GLY A 192 -0.35 -20.96 -6.62
#